data_AF-A0A433UCP2-F1
#
_entry.id   AF-A0A433UCP2-F1
#
_cell.length_a   1.000
_cell.length_b   1.000
_cell.length_c   1.000
_cell.angle_alpha   90.00
_cell.angle_beta   90.00
_cell.angle_gamma   90.00
#
_symmetry.space_group_name_H-M   'P 1'
#
loop_
_entity.id
_entity.type
_entity.pdbx_description
1 polymer ?
#
loop_
_entity_poly.entity_id
_entity_poly.type
_entity_poly.pdbx_seq_one_letter_code
_entity_poly.pdbx_strand_id
1 'polypeptide(L)'
;AAAAGKTCLRAPYYYYTQQHFCSCLQQRSESFIPKPTKLLVTLFTLFIIVEYRLMNPTKLSFTSVKIMLSFSLIYFFYQGMALLFPTSQALGPMFLNLTTMMKRDLFRWLRIWILTLISGAISIHAVLYPAYPLNLNAISKAFLRGFMGLFVTDVSDLSGAIPSNLGNHPVRADIAKKKLEKCPHTSVGGYFVVLLYLFETKLVYYVLIFAICSVTMANTYAKSVEIWKYQFFVLVQEYSQRFLLPAPFVIIHYPFYMIHVLYLIIRRLAQKSCECCKPQESETKEEEYNMWRNYMKTFGKREKLEKDRQNVTKSTEQRLSDLRRQQTTFRRVITNLNNRLIQLLNAQTSESLMMEQLKETVEALRVDKTNTDLPQSLHHRQCRLSPYPGTNIRRFAVFDKNVSWEEAYPSYDPPVYTKPIAEFDEAIRPFVDFDVFDLMRLRGEQERLDVMELAESEPVPEFKPEYNTVQEATTLTGETFTMDRTSWIRKDKQQISYIVDITGVPRNPMGRTGLRGRGNLWRWGPNHASAGVQARVQRGAGGDHPYWGDLHYGQDLVDPQGQAADQLHRGHHGSTQKPDGAHGSPRAR
;
A
#
# COMPACT_ATOMS: atom_id res chain seq x y z
N ALA A 1 -18.66 9.87 -49.36
CA ALA A 1 -17.75 9.41 -48.29
C ALA A 1 -18.38 8.50 -47.22
N ALA A 2 -19.67 8.13 -47.28
CA ALA A 2 -20.29 7.20 -46.31
C ALA A 2 -20.70 5.81 -46.88
N ALA A 3 -20.35 5.52 -48.14
CA ALA A 3 -20.70 4.28 -48.82
C ALA A 3 -19.51 3.32 -49.04
N ALA A 4 -18.28 3.73 -48.70
CA ALA A 4 -17.06 2.95 -48.93
C ALA A 4 -16.60 2.12 -47.71
N GLY A 5 -17.34 2.14 -46.60
CA GLY A 5 -16.96 1.47 -45.34
C GLY A 5 -17.57 0.08 -45.09
N LYS A 6 -18.35 -0.48 -46.04
CA LYS A 6 -19.16 -1.69 -45.80
C LYS A 6 -18.68 -2.97 -46.49
N THR A 7 -17.53 -2.95 -47.15
CA THR A 7 -16.98 -4.11 -47.90
C THR A 7 -15.80 -4.80 -47.24
N CYS A 8 -15.28 -4.33 -46.10
CA CYS A 8 -14.12 -4.93 -45.43
C CYS A 8 -14.43 -6.00 -44.35
N LEU A 9 -15.70 -6.33 -44.08
CA LEU A 9 -16.06 -7.34 -43.06
C LEU A 9 -16.65 -8.65 -43.62
N ARG A 10 -16.57 -8.86 -44.94
CA ARG A 10 -16.92 -10.14 -45.58
C ARG A 10 -15.66 -10.78 -46.17
N ALA A 11 -14.82 -11.33 -45.31
CA ALA A 11 -13.74 -12.21 -45.72
C ALA A 11 -13.92 -13.61 -45.10
N PRO A 12 -13.66 -14.69 -45.87
CA PRO A 12 -13.91 -16.09 -45.52
C PRO A 12 -12.83 -16.67 -44.59
N TYR A 13 -12.44 -15.91 -43.56
CA TYR A 13 -11.47 -16.30 -42.53
C TYR A 13 -12.01 -17.33 -41.51
N TYR A 14 -13.27 -17.71 -41.67
CA TYR A 14 -14.06 -18.36 -40.63
C TYR A 14 -14.05 -19.90 -40.66
N TYR A 15 -13.68 -20.53 -41.77
CA TYR A 15 -13.84 -21.98 -41.94
C TYR A 15 -12.59 -22.81 -41.60
N TYR A 16 -11.38 -22.29 -41.88
CA TYR A 16 -10.16 -23.12 -41.78
C TYR A 16 -9.60 -23.22 -40.35
N THR A 17 -9.77 -22.18 -39.53
CA THR A 17 -9.47 -22.23 -38.09
C THR A 17 -10.53 -23.02 -37.31
N GLN A 18 -11.71 -23.25 -37.87
CA GLN A 18 -12.80 -23.95 -37.20
C GLN A 18 -12.53 -25.46 -37.07
N GLN A 19 -11.97 -26.13 -38.08
CA GLN A 19 -11.86 -27.60 -38.10
C GLN A 19 -10.82 -28.18 -37.13
N HIS A 20 -9.66 -27.53 -36.96
CA HIS A 20 -8.62 -28.03 -36.05
C HIS A 20 -8.78 -27.53 -34.60
N PHE A 21 -9.41 -26.37 -34.37
CA PHE A 21 -9.72 -25.90 -33.02
C PHE A 21 -11.02 -26.51 -32.45
N CYS A 22 -12.01 -26.85 -33.29
CA CYS A 22 -13.24 -27.52 -32.81
C CYS A 22 -12.95 -28.90 -32.21
N SER A 23 -12.12 -29.73 -32.86
CA SER A 23 -11.99 -31.14 -32.48
C SER A 23 -11.41 -31.37 -31.07
N CYS A 24 -10.57 -30.45 -30.57
CA CYS A 24 -9.97 -30.55 -29.23
C CYS A 24 -10.77 -29.82 -28.13
N LEU A 25 -11.63 -28.86 -28.49
CA LEU A 25 -12.36 -28.00 -27.51
C LEU A 25 -13.88 -28.26 -27.47
N GLN A 26 -14.44 -28.94 -28.47
CA GLN A 26 -15.83 -29.37 -28.51
C GLN A 26 -16.18 -30.39 -27.40
N GLN A 27 -15.18 -30.93 -26.72
CA GLN A 27 -15.36 -31.79 -25.56
C GLN A 27 -15.65 -31.02 -24.26
N ARG A 28 -15.60 -29.67 -24.24
CA ARG A 28 -15.70 -28.91 -22.97
C ARG A 28 -16.65 -27.71 -22.95
N SER A 29 -17.22 -27.29 -24.08
CA SER A 29 -18.30 -26.29 -24.10
C SER A 29 -19.67 -26.98 -24.00
N GLU A 30 -19.98 -27.55 -22.83
CA GLU A 30 -21.36 -27.83 -22.47
C GLU A 30 -22.12 -26.50 -22.46
N SER A 31 -22.77 -26.15 -23.57
CA SER A 31 -23.83 -25.16 -23.55
C SER A 31 -24.84 -25.62 -22.50
N PHE A 32 -25.19 -24.74 -21.55
CA PHE A 32 -26.07 -25.02 -20.40
C PHE A 32 -27.32 -25.84 -20.79
N ILE A 33 -27.85 -25.60 -21.98
CA ILE A 33 -28.88 -26.41 -22.64
C ILE A 33 -28.30 -26.93 -23.96
N PRO A 34 -28.16 -28.26 -24.15
CA PRO A 34 -27.70 -28.80 -25.42
C PRO A 34 -28.71 -28.46 -26.52
N LYS A 35 -28.22 -28.02 -27.69
CA LYS A 35 -29.03 -27.70 -28.88
C LYS A 35 -30.17 -28.71 -29.19
N PRO A 36 -30.00 -30.04 -29.06
CA PRO A 36 -31.10 -30.99 -29.26
C PRO A 36 -32.25 -30.87 -28.24
N THR A 37 -31.96 -30.56 -26.97
CA THR A 37 -33.02 -30.39 -25.95
C THR A 37 -33.89 -29.17 -26.19
N LYS A 38 -33.29 -28.06 -26.69
CA LYS A 38 -34.06 -26.91 -27.17
C LYS A 38 -35.06 -27.31 -28.24
N LEU A 39 -34.60 -28.04 -29.26
CA LEU A 39 -35.44 -28.47 -30.36
C LEU A 39 -36.56 -29.40 -29.87
N LEU A 40 -36.22 -30.39 -29.04
CA LEU A 40 -37.17 -31.37 -28.51
C LEU A 40 -38.27 -30.68 -27.69
N VAL A 41 -37.92 -29.78 -26.77
CA VAL A 41 -38.92 -29.07 -25.97
C VAL A 41 -39.78 -28.17 -26.87
N THR A 42 -39.20 -27.44 -27.82
CA THR A 42 -40.00 -26.63 -28.76
C THR A 42 -40.98 -27.47 -29.58
N LEU A 43 -40.54 -28.61 -30.11
CA LEU A 43 -41.41 -29.52 -30.87
C LEU A 43 -42.50 -30.11 -29.98
N PHE A 44 -42.18 -30.47 -28.74
CA PHE A 44 -43.16 -30.95 -27.77
C PHE A 44 -44.20 -29.89 -27.41
N THR A 45 -43.79 -28.63 -27.24
CA THR A 45 -44.75 -27.53 -27.02
C THR A 45 -45.69 -27.33 -28.20
N LEU A 46 -45.15 -27.38 -29.42
CA LEU A 46 -45.93 -27.24 -30.64
C LEU A 46 -46.89 -28.43 -30.81
N PHE A 47 -46.42 -29.65 -30.51
CA PHE A 47 -47.25 -30.85 -30.52
C PHE A 47 -48.43 -30.73 -29.56
N ILE A 48 -48.22 -30.30 -28.32
CA ILE A 48 -49.32 -30.11 -27.35
C ILE A 48 -50.32 -29.05 -27.82
N ILE A 49 -49.84 -27.94 -28.39
CA ILE A 49 -50.69 -26.87 -28.91
C ILE A 49 -51.50 -27.35 -30.12
N VAL A 50 -50.86 -28.09 -31.04
CA VAL A 50 -51.49 -28.66 -32.24
C VAL A 50 -52.52 -29.72 -31.87
N GLU A 51 -52.17 -30.68 -31.02
CA GLU A 51 -53.07 -31.72 -30.53
C GLU A 51 -54.30 -31.10 -29.86
N TYR A 52 -54.12 -30.10 -28.98
CA TYR A 52 -55.24 -29.44 -28.30
C TYR A 52 -56.13 -28.59 -29.23
N ARG A 53 -55.58 -28.04 -30.32
CA ARG A 53 -56.31 -27.13 -31.25
C ARG A 53 -56.90 -27.85 -32.47
N LEU A 54 -56.25 -28.87 -33.00
CA LEU A 54 -56.66 -29.61 -34.20
C LEU A 54 -57.35 -30.94 -33.90
N MET A 55 -56.95 -31.66 -32.85
CA MET A 55 -57.66 -32.87 -32.42
C MET A 55 -58.57 -32.52 -31.25
N ASN A 56 -59.88 -32.60 -31.47
CA ASN A 56 -60.96 -32.28 -30.51
C ASN A 56 -60.58 -32.44 -29.02
N PRO A 57 -61.06 -31.55 -28.12
CA PRO A 57 -60.64 -31.42 -26.72
C PRO A 57 -60.95 -32.62 -25.80
N THR A 58 -61.36 -33.76 -26.35
CA THR A 58 -61.80 -34.95 -25.61
C THR A 58 -60.66 -35.85 -25.13
N LYS A 59 -59.46 -35.77 -25.72
CA LYS A 59 -58.32 -36.66 -25.36
C LYS A 59 -57.42 -36.12 -24.25
N LEU A 60 -57.28 -34.80 -24.12
CA LEU A 60 -56.46 -34.18 -23.08
C LEU A 60 -57.30 -33.22 -22.23
N SER A 61 -57.32 -33.45 -20.92
CA SER A 61 -57.95 -32.52 -19.97
C SER A 61 -57.30 -31.13 -20.08
N PHE A 62 -58.15 -30.10 -20.10
CA PHE A 62 -57.74 -28.69 -20.10
C PHE A 62 -56.71 -28.36 -19.02
N THR A 63 -56.87 -28.96 -17.82
CA THR A 63 -55.96 -28.76 -16.69
C THR A 63 -54.58 -29.33 -16.98
N SER A 64 -54.49 -30.52 -17.57
CA SER A 64 -53.22 -31.15 -17.92
C SER A 64 -52.47 -30.34 -18.98
N VAL A 65 -53.17 -29.84 -20.00
CA VAL A 65 -52.58 -28.98 -21.04
C VAL A 65 -52.03 -27.69 -20.45
N LYS A 66 -52.78 -27.04 -19.55
CA LYS A 66 -52.31 -25.84 -18.84
C LYS A 66 -51.07 -26.10 -18.01
N ILE A 67 -51.02 -27.20 -17.27
CA ILE A 67 -49.86 -27.58 -16.47
C ILE A 67 -48.64 -27.80 -17.38
N MET A 68 -48.78 -28.54 -18.47
CA MET A 68 -47.67 -28.80 -19.39
C MET A 68 -47.16 -27.50 -20.06
N LEU A 69 -48.07 -26.63 -20.50
CA LEU A 69 -47.70 -25.34 -21.09
C LEU A 69 -47.01 -24.43 -20.06
N SER A 70 -47.38 -24.50 -18.78
CA SER A 70 -46.71 -23.75 -17.72
C SER A 70 -45.25 -24.20 -17.52
N PHE A 71 -44.98 -25.51 -17.56
CA PHE A 71 -43.61 -26.03 -17.52
C PHE A 71 -42.81 -25.59 -18.75
N SER A 72 -43.42 -25.61 -19.93
CA SER A 72 -42.81 -25.11 -21.16
C SER A 72 -42.47 -23.62 -21.08
N LEU A 73 -43.36 -22.80 -20.52
CA LEU A 73 -43.13 -21.38 -20.32
C LEU A 73 -41.92 -21.12 -19.42
N ILE A 74 -41.84 -21.82 -18.27
CA ILE A 74 -40.70 -21.74 -17.35
C ILE A 74 -39.40 -22.12 -18.06
N TYR A 75 -39.42 -23.20 -18.86
CA TYR A 75 -38.26 -23.61 -19.65
C TYR A 75 -37.79 -22.51 -20.62
N PHE A 76 -38.72 -21.86 -21.33
CA PHE A 76 -38.36 -20.76 -22.24
C PHE A 76 -37.76 -19.56 -21.51
N PHE A 77 -38.23 -19.25 -20.29
CA PHE A 77 -37.60 -18.22 -19.46
C PHE A 77 -36.20 -18.61 -19.02
N TYR A 78 -35.99 -19.85 -18.55
CA TYR A 78 -34.65 -20.34 -18.21
C TYR A 78 -33.69 -20.34 -19.39
N GLN A 79 -34.20 -20.67 -20.57
CA GLN A 79 -33.45 -20.53 -21.80
C GLN A 79 -33.11 -19.07 -22.11
N GLY A 80 -34.04 -18.14 -21.90
CA GLY A 80 -33.79 -16.71 -22.02
C GLY A 80 -32.69 -16.23 -21.07
N MET A 81 -32.71 -16.66 -19.80
CA MET A 81 -31.64 -16.34 -18.84
C MET A 81 -30.30 -16.91 -19.26
N ALA A 82 -30.26 -18.15 -19.76
CA ALA A 82 -29.03 -18.79 -20.25
C ALA A 82 -28.43 -18.06 -21.48
N LEU A 83 -29.22 -17.27 -22.20
CA LEU A 83 -28.77 -16.40 -23.29
C LEU A 83 -28.35 -15.00 -22.79
N LEU A 84 -29.15 -14.40 -21.91
CA LEU A 84 -28.97 -13.02 -21.45
C LEU A 84 -27.82 -12.89 -20.45
N PHE A 85 -27.70 -13.81 -19.49
CA PHE A 85 -26.69 -13.69 -18.42
C PHE A 85 -25.25 -13.75 -18.92
N PRO A 86 -24.88 -14.63 -19.87
CA PRO A 86 -23.54 -14.62 -20.46
C PRO A 86 -23.22 -13.35 -21.25
N THR A 87 -24.21 -12.53 -21.59
CA THR A 87 -23.97 -11.26 -22.30
C THR A 87 -23.42 -10.19 -21.35
N SER A 88 -23.70 -10.28 -20.05
CA SER A 88 -23.20 -9.33 -19.04
C SER A 88 -21.84 -9.77 -18.48
N GLN A 89 -20.91 -8.82 -18.39
CA GLN A 89 -19.59 -9.03 -17.81
C GLN A 89 -19.64 -9.38 -16.32
N ALA A 90 -20.63 -8.87 -15.59
CA ALA A 90 -20.80 -9.16 -14.17
C ALA A 90 -21.54 -10.49 -13.94
N LEU A 91 -22.65 -10.70 -14.65
CA LEU A 91 -23.55 -11.84 -14.40
C LEU A 91 -23.10 -13.13 -15.08
N GLY A 92 -22.35 -13.06 -16.18
CA GLY A 92 -21.93 -14.23 -16.94
C GLY A 92 -21.06 -15.20 -16.14
N PRO A 93 -19.90 -14.75 -15.60
CA PRO A 93 -19.05 -15.59 -14.76
C PRO A 93 -19.78 -16.09 -13.50
N MET A 94 -20.64 -15.26 -12.90
CA MET A 94 -21.45 -15.65 -11.74
C MET A 94 -22.42 -16.78 -12.07
N PHE A 95 -23.11 -16.73 -13.21
CA PHE A 95 -24.02 -17.79 -13.65
C PHE A 95 -23.28 -19.11 -13.93
N LEU A 96 -22.07 -19.04 -14.49
CA LEU A 96 -21.25 -20.21 -14.74
C LEU A 96 -20.78 -20.86 -13.42
N ASN A 97 -20.42 -20.06 -12.42
CA ASN A 97 -20.13 -20.55 -11.08
C ASN A 97 -21.37 -21.16 -10.42
N LEU A 98 -22.52 -20.49 -10.48
CA LEU A 98 -23.77 -21.02 -9.95
C LEU A 98 -24.08 -22.41 -10.50
N THR A 99 -23.93 -22.60 -11.81
CA THR A 99 -24.15 -23.91 -12.44
C THR A 99 -23.18 -24.97 -11.91
N THR A 100 -21.91 -24.60 -11.72
CA THR A 100 -20.88 -25.49 -11.18
C THR A 100 -21.18 -25.89 -9.73
N MET A 101 -21.62 -24.93 -8.93
CA MET A 101 -22.02 -25.13 -7.53
C MET A 101 -23.27 -26.00 -7.43
N MET A 102 -24.27 -25.78 -8.29
CA MET A 102 -25.50 -26.58 -8.34
C MET A 102 -25.22 -28.05 -8.70
N LYS A 103 -24.34 -28.31 -9.68
CA LYS A 103 -24.03 -29.69 -10.09
C LYS A 103 -23.21 -30.44 -9.02
N ARG A 104 -22.24 -29.78 -8.41
CA ARG A 104 -21.25 -30.46 -7.55
C ARG A 104 -21.58 -30.36 -6.05
N ASP A 105 -21.95 -29.18 -5.58
CA ASP A 105 -22.02 -28.88 -4.15
C ASP A 105 -23.43 -29.08 -3.63
N LEU A 106 -24.45 -28.60 -4.35
CA LEU A 106 -25.84 -28.85 -4.00
C LEU A 106 -26.15 -30.35 -4.00
N PHE A 107 -25.68 -31.12 -4.99
CA PHE A 107 -25.94 -32.55 -5.02
C PHE A 107 -25.27 -33.32 -3.85
N ARG A 108 -24.06 -32.90 -3.44
CA ARG A 108 -23.40 -33.47 -2.25
C ARG A 108 -24.15 -33.12 -0.97
N TRP A 109 -24.53 -31.86 -0.81
CA TRP A 109 -25.32 -31.41 0.34
C TRP A 109 -26.70 -32.07 0.41
N LEU A 110 -27.41 -32.15 -0.72
CA LEU A 110 -28.75 -32.72 -0.83
C LEU A 110 -28.75 -34.19 -0.38
N ARG A 111 -27.71 -34.97 -0.74
CA ARG A 111 -27.56 -36.36 -0.28
C ARG A 111 -27.50 -36.48 1.25
N ILE A 112 -26.79 -35.57 1.91
CA ILE A 112 -26.66 -35.58 3.38
C ILE A 112 -27.98 -35.10 4.00
N TRP A 113 -28.58 -34.05 3.45
CA TRP A 113 -29.80 -33.45 3.97
C TRP A 113 -31.04 -34.36 3.80
N ILE A 114 -31.16 -35.11 2.70
CA ILE A 114 -32.30 -36.02 2.46
C ILE A 114 -32.46 -37.05 3.59
N LEU A 115 -31.37 -37.52 4.19
CA LEU A 115 -31.42 -38.47 5.31
C LEU A 115 -32.10 -37.86 6.54
N THR A 116 -31.75 -36.62 6.86
CA THR A 116 -32.34 -35.86 7.97
C THR A 116 -33.76 -35.39 7.65
N LEU A 117 -34.04 -35.08 6.38
CA LEU A 117 -35.39 -34.77 5.91
C LEU A 117 -36.34 -35.94 6.18
N ILE A 118 -35.99 -37.16 5.75
CA ILE A 118 -36.87 -38.32 5.88
C ILE A 118 -37.11 -38.65 7.36
N SER A 119 -36.04 -38.73 8.16
CA SER A 119 -36.13 -39.04 9.59
C SER A 119 -36.89 -37.95 10.38
N GLY A 120 -36.57 -36.67 10.14
CA GLY A 120 -37.24 -35.54 10.78
C GLY A 120 -38.71 -35.40 10.36
N ALA A 121 -39.02 -35.56 9.07
CA ALA A 121 -40.39 -35.49 8.55
C ALA A 121 -41.31 -36.54 9.18
N ILE A 122 -40.85 -37.79 9.26
CA ILE A 122 -41.59 -38.89 9.89
C ILE A 122 -41.75 -38.63 11.39
N SER A 123 -40.68 -38.21 12.07
CA SER A 123 -40.69 -37.95 13.52
C SER A 123 -41.65 -36.83 13.89
N ILE A 124 -41.64 -35.71 13.16
CA ILE A 124 -42.57 -34.59 13.35
C ILE A 124 -44.01 -35.05 13.14
N HIS A 125 -44.28 -35.79 12.05
CA HIS A 125 -45.63 -36.24 11.77
C HIS A 125 -46.15 -37.21 12.84
N ALA A 126 -45.30 -38.13 13.32
CA ALA A 126 -45.65 -39.10 14.35
C ALA A 126 -45.96 -38.43 15.71
N VAL A 127 -45.21 -37.40 16.10
CA VAL A 127 -45.41 -36.72 17.40
C VAL A 127 -46.60 -35.75 17.37
N LEU A 128 -46.83 -35.06 16.23
CA LEU A 128 -47.94 -34.11 16.11
C LEU A 128 -49.28 -34.79 15.82
N TYR A 129 -49.29 -35.90 15.08
CA TYR A 129 -50.51 -36.62 14.69
C TYR A 129 -50.46 -38.10 15.12
N PRO A 130 -50.49 -38.39 16.44
CA PRO A 130 -50.24 -39.73 16.96
C PRO A 130 -51.32 -40.77 16.57
N ALA A 131 -52.53 -40.33 16.20
CA ALA A 131 -53.64 -41.22 15.83
C ALA A 131 -53.87 -41.34 14.30
N TYR A 132 -52.99 -40.79 13.47
CA TYR A 132 -53.16 -40.82 12.01
C TYR A 132 -52.91 -42.22 11.43
N PRO A 133 -53.77 -42.73 10.52
CA PRO A 133 -53.58 -44.05 9.93
C PRO A 133 -52.36 -44.08 8.99
N LEU A 134 -51.61 -45.18 9.04
CA LEU A 134 -50.43 -45.42 8.17
C LEU A 134 -50.86 -45.72 6.72
N ASN A 135 -51.13 -44.66 5.97
CA ASN A 135 -51.44 -44.70 4.54
C ASN A 135 -50.35 -44.02 3.71
N LEU A 136 -50.28 -44.27 2.39
CA LEU A 136 -49.39 -43.52 1.49
C LEU A 136 -49.61 -42.00 1.57
N ASN A 137 -50.85 -41.59 1.84
CA ASN A 137 -51.20 -40.19 2.09
C ASN A 137 -50.56 -39.63 3.37
N ALA A 138 -50.35 -40.46 4.41
CA ALA A 138 -49.63 -40.08 5.62
C ALA A 138 -48.16 -39.78 5.30
N ILE A 139 -47.52 -40.68 4.55
CA ILE A 139 -46.12 -40.53 4.14
C ILE A 139 -45.94 -39.30 3.25
N SER A 140 -46.82 -39.10 2.27
CA SER A 140 -46.77 -37.94 1.38
C SER A 140 -46.96 -36.62 2.14
N LYS A 141 -47.91 -36.56 3.08
CA LYS A 141 -48.12 -35.39 3.94
C LYS A 141 -46.94 -35.14 4.88
N ALA A 142 -46.40 -36.19 5.51
CA ALA A 142 -45.24 -36.09 6.38
C ALA A 142 -44.04 -35.53 5.62
N PHE A 143 -43.73 -36.10 4.44
CA PHE A 143 -42.64 -35.65 3.59
C PHE A 143 -42.85 -34.22 3.09
N LEU A 144 -44.04 -33.90 2.57
CA LEU A 144 -44.36 -32.55 2.09
C LEU A 144 -44.22 -31.52 3.21
N ARG A 145 -44.68 -31.85 4.42
CA ARG A 145 -44.53 -31.01 5.61
C ARG A 145 -43.06 -30.79 5.99
N GLY A 146 -42.28 -31.87 6.11
CA GLY A 146 -40.86 -31.78 6.42
C GLY A 146 -40.09 -30.98 5.37
N PHE A 147 -40.40 -31.22 4.09
CA PHE A 147 -39.78 -30.53 2.96
C PHE A 147 -40.15 -29.03 2.94
N MET A 148 -41.42 -28.69 3.14
CA MET A 148 -41.85 -27.30 3.25
C MET A 148 -41.25 -26.60 4.47
N GLY A 149 -40.93 -27.35 5.54
CA GLY A 149 -40.16 -26.86 6.69
C GLY A 149 -38.79 -26.26 6.33
N LEU A 150 -38.20 -26.65 5.19
CA LEU A 150 -36.96 -26.04 4.68
C LEU A 150 -37.17 -24.59 4.23
N PHE A 151 -38.35 -24.25 3.70
CA PHE A 151 -38.64 -22.93 3.12
C PHE A 151 -39.51 -22.07 4.05
N VAL A 152 -40.49 -22.69 4.71
CA VAL A 152 -41.48 -22.04 5.57
C VAL A 152 -41.41 -22.64 6.97
N THR A 153 -41.20 -21.80 7.98
CA THR A 153 -41.31 -22.20 9.39
C THR A 153 -42.77 -22.13 9.81
N ASP A 154 -43.55 -23.13 9.41
CA ASP A 154 -44.93 -23.22 9.88
C ASP A 154 -44.96 -23.82 11.29
N VAL A 155 -45.05 -22.94 12.29
CA VAL A 155 -45.21 -23.29 13.71
C VAL A 155 -46.67 -23.31 14.15
N SER A 156 -47.63 -23.12 13.22
CA SER A 156 -49.06 -23.10 13.56
C SER A 156 -49.52 -24.41 14.19
N ASP A 157 -48.94 -25.55 13.81
CA ASP A 157 -49.30 -26.84 14.39
C ASP A 157 -48.88 -27.01 15.86
N LEU A 158 -47.89 -26.25 16.32
CA LEU A 158 -47.50 -26.24 17.74
C LEU A 158 -48.50 -25.47 18.61
N SER A 159 -49.49 -24.80 18.02
CA SER A 159 -50.55 -24.08 18.75
C SER A 159 -51.85 -24.89 18.88
N GLY A 160 -51.84 -26.18 18.50
CA GLY A 160 -53.02 -27.04 18.56
C GLY A 160 -53.63 -27.16 19.97
N ALA A 161 -54.96 -27.00 20.08
CA ALA A 161 -55.65 -27.13 21.37
C ALA A 161 -55.74 -28.59 21.82
N ILE A 162 -55.34 -28.87 23.07
CA ILE A 162 -55.59 -30.14 23.76
C ILE A 162 -57.12 -30.34 23.82
N PRO A 163 -57.67 -31.53 23.53
CA PRO A 163 -59.05 -31.82 23.90
C PRO A 163 -59.16 -31.86 25.43
N SER A 164 -59.51 -30.73 26.03
CA SER A 164 -59.91 -30.65 27.44
C SER A 164 -61.17 -31.49 27.64
N ASN A 165 -61.08 -32.47 28.55
CA ASN A 165 -62.13 -33.39 29.02
C ASN A 165 -62.25 -34.73 28.29
N LEU A 166 -61.23 -35.58 28.44
CA LEU A 166 -61.37 -37.03 28.25
C LEU A 166 -61.97 -37.66 29.53
N GLY A 167 -63.26 -37.42 29.76
CA GLY A 167 -64.04 -38.17 30.75
C GLY A 167 -64.43 -39.55 30.22
N ASN A 168 -64.51 -40.54 31.12
CA ASN A 168 -64.63 -42.01 30.93
C ASN A 168 -65.87 -42.53 30.14
N HIS A 169 -66.27 -41.90 29.02
CA HIS A 169 -67.34 -42.39 28.15
C HIS A 169 -66.80 -42.89 26.80
N PRO A 170 -67.17 -44.10 26.34
CA PRO A 170 -66.64 -44.70 25.10
C PRO A 170 -66.98 -43.88 23.84
N VAL A 171 -68.12 -43.17 23.83
CA VAL A 171 -68.54 -42.27 22.73
C VAL A 171 -67.62 -41.04 22.61
N ARG A 172 -67.02 -40.58 23.72
CA ARG A 172 -66.07 -39.46 23.72
C ARG A 172 -64.69 -39.87 23.21
N ALA A 173 -64.31 -41.13 23.36
CA ALA A 173 -63.02 -41.64 22.89
C ALA A 173 -62.90 -41.66 21.36
N ASP A 174 -63.96 -42.06 20.64
CA ASP A 174 -63.97 -42.06 19.17
C ASP A 174 -63.98 -40.63 18.58
N ILE A 175 -64.68 -39.70 19.23
CA ILE A 175 -64.68 -38.28 18.84
C ILE A 175 -63.29 -37.67 19.10
N ALA A 176 -62.66 -38.01 20.23
CA ALA A 176 -61.28 -37.59 20.53
C ALA A 176 -60.28 -38.17 19.52
N LYS A 177 -60.40 -39.45 19.14
CA LYS A 177 -59.54 -40.10 18.13
C LYS A 177 -59.68 -39.46 16.75
N LYS A 178 -60.91 -39.19 16.27
CA LYS A 178 -61.15 -38.47 15.01
C LYS A 178 -60.64 -37.03 15.04
N LYS A 179 -60.67 -36.37 16.20
CA LYS A 179 -60.10 -35.03 16.38
C LYS A 179 -58.57 -35.05 16.38
N LEU A 180 -57.96 -36.08 16.98
CA LEU A 180 -56.51 -36.30 17.02
C LEU A 180 -55.92 -36.75 15.66
N GLU A 181 -56.76 -37.30 14.79
CA GLU A 181 -56.41 -37.60 13.39
C GLU A 181 -56.38 -36.33 12.50
N LYS A 182 -57.23 -35.34 12.79
CA LYS A 182 -57.38 -34.13 11.98
C LYS A 182 -56.62 -32.92 12.51
N CYS A 183 -56.38 -32.84 13.81
CA CYS A 183 -55.79 -31.69 14.48
C CYS A 183 -54.45 -32.06 15.14
N PRO A 184 -53.47 -31.15 15.13
CA PRO A 184 -52.18 -31.39 15.77
C PRO A 184 -52.31 -31.43 17.29
N HIS A 185 -51.58 -32.36 17.91
CA HIS A 185 -51.52 -32.56 19.35
C HIS A 185 -50.37 -31.76 19.97
N THR A 186 -50.66 -30.92 20.96
CA THR A 186 -49.64 -30.18 21.70
C THR A 186 -49.01 -31.03 22.80
N SER A 187 -47.70 -31.22 22.72
CA SER A 187 -46.91 -31.92 23.74
C SER A 187 -45.53 -31.29 23.86
N VAL A 188 -44.92 -31.32 25.06
CA VAL A 188 -43.55 -30.84 25.31
C VAL A 188 -42.55 -31.57 24.40
N GLY A 189 -42.74 -32.87 24.17
CA GLY A 189 -41.94 -33.65 23.24
C GLY A 189 -42.07 -33.19 21.78
N GLY A 190 -43.28 -32.78 21.36
CA GLY A 190 -43.52 -32.19 20.04
C GLY A 190 -42.75 -30.90 19.81
N TYR A 191 -42.72 -30.00 20.81
CA TYR A 191 -41.88 -28.80 20.74
C TYR A 191 -40.40 -29.16 20.59
N PHE A 192 -39.89 -30.10 21.39
CA PHE A 192 -38.49 -30.49 21.35
C PHE A 192 -38.09 -31.08 19.99
N VAL A 193 -38.88 -32.01 19.45
CA VAL A 193 -38.60 -32.65 18.15
C VAL A 193 -38.65 -31.66 16.99
N VAL A 194 -39.64 -30.76 16.97
CA VAL A 194 -39.75 -29.72 15.93
C VAL A 194 -38.59 -28.71 16.05
N LEU A 195 -38.25 -28.27 17.26
CA LEU A 195 -37.12 -27.37 17.48
C LEU A 195 -35.78 -27.99 17.09
N LEU A 196 -35.56 -29.26 17.41
CA LEU A 196 -34.35 -29.98 17.02
C LEU A 196 -34.23 -30.08 15.49
N TYR A 197 -35.32 -30.43 14.80
CA TYR A 197 -35.35 -30.47 13.34
C TYR A 197 -35.08 -29.10 12.70
N LEU A 198 -35.67 -28.03 13.25
CA LEU A 198 -35.43 -26.67 12.77
C LEU A 198 -34.00 -26.21 13.04
N PHE A 199 -33.44 -26.55 14.20
CA PHE A 199 -32.04 -26.29 14.54
C PHE A 199 -31.11 -26.95 13.52
N GLU A 200 -31.28 -28.26 13.27
CA GLU A 200 -30.47 -29.00 12.30
C GLU A 200 -30.64 -28.43 10.88
N THR A 201 -31.88 -28.21 10.43
CA THR A 201 -32.16 -27.78 9.06
C THR A 201 -31.72 -26.33 8.80
N LYS A 202 -32.03 -25.40 9.72
CA LYS A 202 -31.84 -23.96 9.49
C LYS A 202 -30.50 -23.45 10.00
N LEU A 203 -29.96 -23.97 11.09
CA LEU A 203 -28.69 -23.49 11.63
C LEU A 203 -27.50 -24.32 11.14
N VAL A 204 -27.65 -25.64 11.01
CA VAL A 204 -26.55 -26.49 10.55
C VAL A 204 -26.53 -26.57 9.03
N TYR A 205 -27.57 -27.12 8.40
CA TYR A 205 -27.54 -27.42 6.96
C TYR A 205 -27.55 -26.17 6.08
N TYR A 206 -28.31 -25.12 6.43
CA TYR A 206 -28.34 -23.88 5.65
C TYR A 206 -26.99 -23.15 5.68
N VAL A 207 -26.34 -23.08 6.85
CA VAL A 207 -25.00 -22.49 6.98
C VAL A 207 -23.97 -23.34 6.27
N LEU A 208 -24.09 -24.68 6.33
CA LEU A 208 -23.19 -25.60 5.64
C LEU A 208 -23.23 -25.42 4.11
N ILE A 209 -24.42 -25.35 3.49
CA ILE A 209 -24.50 -25.13 2.03
C ILE A 209 -23.92 -23.76 1.66
N PHE A 210 -24.19 -22.72 2.45
CA PHE A 210 -23.63 -21.39 2.22
C PHE A 210 -22.09 -21.40 2.28
N ALA A 211 -21.51 -22.06 3.29
CA ALA A 211 -20.07 -22.16 3.46
C ALA A 211 -19.38 -22.95 2.34
N ILE A 212 -19.94 -24.09 1.93
CA ILE A 212 -19.38 -24.90 0.83
C ILE A 212 -19.46 -24.12 -0.49
N CYS A 213 -20.59 -23.47 -0.74
CA CYS A 213 -20.81 -22.65 -1.92
C CYS A 213 -19.86 -21.45 -1.99
N SER A 214 -19.65 -20.72 -0.89
CA SER A 214 -18.77 -19.54 -0.88
C SER A 214 -17.31 -19.93 -1.17
N VAL A 215 -16.83 -21.03 -0.57
CA VAL A 215 -15.48 -21.57 -0.83
C VAL A 215 -15.33 -22.01 -2.28
N THR A 216 -16.33 -22.68 -2.86
CA THR A 216 -16.30 -23.04 -4.27
C THR A 216 -16.26 -21.79 -5.16
N MET A 217 -17.10 -20.78 -4.90
CA MET A 217 -17.08 -19.54 -5.69
C MET A 217 -15.70 -18.89 -5.68
N ALA A 218 -15.08 -18.75 -4.51
CA ALA A 218 -13.74 -18.16 -4.40
C ALA A 218 -12.71 -18.92 -5.24
N ASN A 219 -12.77 -20.26 -5.22
CA ASN A 219 -11.81 -21.11 -5.92
C ASN A 219 -12.06 -21.22 -7.44
N THR A 220 -13.30 -21.10 -7.90
CA THR A 220 -13.66 -21.25 -9.33
C THR A 220 -13.80 -19.93 -10.07
N TYR A 221 -13.86 -18.79 -9.38
CA TYR A 221 -14.14 -17.49 -10.00
C TYR A 221 -13.16 -17.15 -11.13
N ALA A 222 -11.84 -17.25 -10.92
CA ALA A 222 -10.85 -16.91 -11.94
C ALA A 222 -11.02 -17.76 -13.22
N LYS A 223 -11.21 -19.08 -13.06
CA LYS A 223 -11.44 -20.00 -14.18
C LYS A 223 -12.76 -19.73 -14.90
N SER A 224 -13.80 -19.35 -14.15
CA SER A 224 -15.11 -19.04 -14.71
C SER A 224 -15.08 -17.80 -15.60
N VAL A 225 -14.27 -16.79 -15.26
CA VAL A 225 -14.10 -15.57 -16.08
C VAL A 225 -13.45 -15.90 -17.41
N GLU A 226 -12.44 -16.78 -17.43
CA GLU A 226 -11.80 -17.23 -18.67
C GLU A 226 -12.75 -18.01 -19.57
N ILE A 227 -13.50 -18.96 -19.01
CA ILE A 227 -14.50 -19.74 -19.76
C ILE A 227 -15.59 -18.82 -20.29
N TRP A 228 -16.04 -17.85 -19.49
CA TRP A 228 -17.05 -16.88 -19.90
C TRP A 228 -16.59 -16.03 -21.09
N LYS A 229 -15.33 -15.55 -21.11
CA LYS A 229 -14.78 -14.79 -22.26
C LYS A 229 -14.89 -15.59 -23.56
N TYR A 230 -14.59 -16.88 -23.51
CA TYR A 230 -14.72 -17.78 -24.65
C TYR A 230 -16.18 -17.96 -25.07
N GLN A 231 -17.08 -18.22 -24.12
CA GLN A 231 -18.52 -18.37 -24.41
C GLN A 231 -19.11 -17.09 -25.00
N PHE A 232 -18.72 -15.93 -24.48
CA PHE A 232 -19.12 -14.63 -25.00
C PHE A 232 -18.62 -14.42 -26.43
N PHE A 233 -17.37 -14.76 -26.73
CA PHE A 233 -16.85 -14.69 -28.10
C PHE A 233 -17.65 -15.56 -29.07
N VAL A 234 -17.94 -16.81 -28.71
CA VAL A 234 -18.77 -17.71 -29.53
C VAL A 234 -20.17 -17.13 -29.74
N LEU A 235 -20.75 -16.54 -28.69
CA LEU A 235 -22.06 -15.90 -28.77
C LEU A 235 -22.04 -14.70 -29.73
N VAL A 236 -21.05 -13.80 -29.60
CA VAL A 236 -20.89 -12.64 -30.48
C VAL A 236 -20.73 -13.09 -31.93
N GLN A 237 -19.93 -14.13 -32.18
CA GLN A 237 -19.76 -14.69 -33.50
C GLN A 237 -21.09 -15.21 -34.07
N GLU A 238 -21.85 -15.97 -33.29
CA GLU A 238 -23.16 -16.48 -33.71
C GLU A 238 -24.15 -15.35 -34.02
N TYR A 239 -24.19 -14.29 -33.20
CA TYR A 239 -25.07 -13.14 -33.42
C TYR A 239 -24.65 -12.26 -34.59
N SER A 240 -23.35 -12.15 -34.87
CA SER A 240 -22.82 -11.40 -36.02
C SER A 240 -23.26 -11.98 -37.37
N GLN A 241 -23.53 -13.30 -37.42
CA GLN A 241 -23.94 -14.01 -38.62
C GLN A 241 -25.46 -14.07 -38.80
N ARG A 242 -26.24 -13.66 -37.78
CA ARG A 242 -27.71 -13.66 -37.85
C ARG A 242 -28.23 -12.45 -38.62
N PHE A 243 -29.41 -12.63 -39.21
CA PHE A 243 -30.09 -11.55 -39.92
C PHE A 243 -30.48 -10.42 -38.95
N LEU A 244 -30.43 -9.18 -39.44
CA LEU A 244 -30.63 -7.97 -38.63
C LEU A 244 -32.08 -7.77 -38.17
N LEU A 245 -33.04 -8.48 -38.77
CA LEU A 245 -34.45 -8.30 -38.46
C LEU A 245 -34.84 -9.00 -37.15
N PRO A 246 -35.68 -8.37 -36.31
CA PRO A 246 -36.27 -9.02 -35.14
C PRO A 246 -37.04 -10.29 -35.51
N ALA A 247 -37.10 -11.25 -34.58
CA ALA A 247 -37.67 -12.59 -34.78
C ALA A 247 -38.95 -12.68 -35.63
N PRO A 248 -40.02 -11.87 -35.42
CA PRO A 248 -41.23 -11.97 -36.24
C PRO A 248 -41.01 -11.62 -37.72
N PHE A 249 -40.07 -10.72 -38.02
CA PHE A 249 -39.82 -10.24 -39.39
C PHE A 249 -38.77 -11.06 -40.15
N VAL A 250 -38.06 -11.97 -39.48
CA VAL A 250 -37.06 -12.86 -40.12
C VAL A 250 -37.72 -13.76 -41.17
N ILE A 251 -39.01 -14.09 -41.00
CA ILE A 251 -39.79 -14.91 -41.95
C ILE A 251 -39.75 -14.33 -43.36
N ILE A 252 -39.78 -12.99 -43.48
CA ILE A 252 -39.73 -12.28 -44.75
C ILE A 252 -38.36 -12.47 -45.44
N HIS A 253 -37.28 -12.59 -44.68
CA HIS A 253 -35.92 -12.70 -45.21
C HIS A 253 -35.61 -14.08 -45.80
N TYR A 254 -36.17 -15.17 -45.27
CA TYR A 254 -35.92 -16.52 -45.76
C TYR A 254 -36.20 -16.72 -47.26
N PRO A 255 -37.34 -16.28 -47.84
CA PRO A 255 -37.56 -16.41 -49.28
C PRO A 255 -36.56 -15.60 -50.12
N PHE A 256 -36.21 -14.37 -49.72
CA PHE A 256 -35.17 -13.58 -50.43
C PHE A 256 -33.80 -14.25 -50.38
N TYR A 257 -33.43 -14.81 -49.22
CA TYR A 257 -32.19 -15.57 -49.07
C TYR A 257 -32.20 -16.83 -49.96
N MET A 258 -33.30 -17.57 -49.99
CA MET A 258 -33.45 -18.75 -50.84
C MET A 258 -33.35 -18.40 -52.33
N ILE A 259 -33.96 -17.29 -52.77
CA ILE A 259 -33.83 -16.78 -54.14
C ILE A 259 -32.39 -16.37 -54.45
N HIS A 260 -31.72 -15.67 -53.52
CA HIS A 260 -30.32 -15.28 -53.68
C HIS A 260 -29.38 -16.49 -53.76
N VAL A 261 -29.60 -17.50 -52.93
CA VAL A 261 -28.86 -18.76 -52.98
C VAL A 261 -29.13 -19.50 -54.28
N LEU A 262 -30.39 -19.58 -54.73
CA LEU A 262 -30.75 -20.18 -56.02
C LEU A 262 -30.07 -19.45 -57.18
N TYR A 263 -30.07 -18.11 -57.18
CA TYR A 263 -29.33 -17.28 -58.14
C TYR A 263 -27.82 -17.56 -58.12
N LEU A 264 -27.21 -17.66 -56.93
CA LEU A 264 -25.79 -17.99 -56.79
C LEU A 264 -25.48 -19.41 -57.26
N ILE A 265 -26.37 -20.38 -57.04
CA ILE A 265 -26.22 -21.76 -57.52
C ILE A 265 -26.30 -21.77 -59.06
N ILE A 266 -27.29 -21.10 -59.65
CA ILE A 266 -27.42 -20.95 -61.11
C ILE A 266 -26.17 -20.28 -61.69
N ARG A 267 -25.70 -19.20 -61.07
CA ARG A 267 -24.47 -18.51 -61.47
C ARG A 267 -23.22 -19.39 -61.36
N ARG A 268 -23.10 -20.21 -60.31
CA ARG A 268 -21.99 -21.16 -60.14
C ARG A 268 -22.05 -22.30 -61.15
N LEU A 269 -23.24 -22.80 -61.48
CA LEU A 269 -23.44 -23.76 -62.55
C LEU A 269 -23.05 -23.14 -63.91
N ALA A 270 -23.42 -21.88 -64.16
CA ALA A 270 -23.02 -21.12 -65.34
C ALA A 270 -21.50 -20.80 -65.41
N GLN A 271 -20.86 -20.55 -64.26
CA GLN A 271 -19.40 -20.36 -64.15
C GLN A 271 -18.62 -21.67 -64.35
N LYS A 272 -19.19 -22.82 -63.98
CA LYS A 272 -18.59 -24.12 -64.29
C LYS A 272 -18.65 -24.45 -65.78
N SER A 273 -19.65 -23.93 -66.50
CA SER A 273 -19.76 -24.06 -67.96
C SER A 273 -18.95 -23.04 -68.76
N CYS A 274 -18.33 -22.03 -68.14
CA CYS A 274 -17.55 -21.00 -68.82
C CYS A 274 -16.20 -20.74 -68.13
N GLU A 275 -15.11 -21.10 -68.80
CA GLU A 275 -13.74 -21.03 -68.25
C GLU A 275 -13.21 -19.59 -68.06
N CYS A 276 -13.80 -18.62 -68.77
CA CYS A 276 -13.44 -17.20 -68.70
C CYS A 276 -13.97 -16.48 -67.43
N CYS A 277 -14.80 -17.15 -66.62
CA CYS A 277 -15.45 -16.57 -65.45
C CYS A 277 -14.97 -17.14 -64.09
N LYS A 278 -13.84 -17.87 -64.06
CA LYS A 278 -13.21 -18.32 -62.80
C LYS A 278 -12.77 -17.09 -62.00
N PRO A 279 -13.27 -16.87 -60.77
CA PRO A 279 -12.79 -15.78 -59.94
C PRO A 279 -11.33 -16.05 -59.56
N GLN A 280 -10.47 -15.06 -59.79
CA GLN A 280 -9.07 -15.09 -59.38
C GLN A 280 -9.01 -15.11 -57.85
N GLU A 281 -8.46 -16.18 -57.29
CA GLU A 281 -8.32 -16.36 -55.85
C GLU A 281 -7.25 -15.36 -55.38
N SER A 282 -7.67 -14.36 -54.61
CA SER A 282 -6.79 -13.25 -54.21
C SER A 282 -5.75 -13.74 -53.19
N GLU A 283 -4.52 -14.02 -53.64
CA GLU A 283 -3.33 -14.34 -52.81
C GLU A 283 -3.12 -13.34 -51.65
N THR A 284 -3.59 -12.10 -51.83
CA THR A 284 -3.52 -11.00 -50.83
C THR A 284 -4.10 -11.36 -49.47
N LYS A 285 -5.10 -12.26 -49.39
CA LYS A 285 -5.72 -12.63 -48.10
C LYS A 285 -4.89 -13.64 -47.30
N GLU A 286 -4.15 -14.52 -47.97
CA GLU A 286 -3.26 -15.49 -47.30
C GLU A 286 -2.06 -14.76 -46.70
N GLU A 287 -1.55 -13.75 -47.41
CA GLU A 287 -0.44 -12.89 -46.97
C GLU A 287 -0.81 -12.06 -45.73
N GLU A 288 -2.00 -11.44 -45.72
CA GLU A 288 -2.52 -10.73 -44.55
C GLU A 288 -2.64 -11.64 -43.32
N TYR A 289 -3.15 -12.87 -43.48
CA TYR A 289 -3.26 -13.83 -42.37
C TYR A 289 -1.89 -14.18 -41.81
N ASN A 290 -0.94 -14.48 -42.70
CA ASN A 290 0.42 -14.84 -42.32
C ASN A 290 1.14 -13.68 -41.64
N MET A 291 0.89 -12.44 -42.08
CA MET A 291 1.38 -11.22 -41.42
C MET A 291 0.84 -11.11 -39.99
N TRP A 292 -0.49 -11.17 -39.80
CA TRP A 292 -1.10 -11.10 -38.47
C TRP A 292 -0.66 -12.25 -37.55
N ARG A 293 -0.52 -13.47 -38.09
CA ARG A 293 -0.01 -14.63 -37.36
C ARG A 293 1.42 -14.41 -36.88
N ASN A 294 2.28 -13.88 -37.74
CA ASN A 294 3.66 -13.57 -37.38
C ASN A 294 3.72 -12.44 -36.35
N TYR A 295 2.89 -11.40 -36.51
CA TYR A 295 2.75 -10.33 -35.53
C TYR A 295 2.36 -10.90 -34.16
N MET A 296 1.29 -11.69 -34.06
CA MET A 296 0.86 -12.30 -32.79
C MET A 296 1.94 -13.18 -32.13
N LYS A 297 2.72 -13.93 -32.93
CA LYS A 297 3.88 -14.68 -32.42
C LYS A 297 4.95 -13.76 -31.83
N THR A 298 5.23 -12.62 -32.47
CA THR A 298 6.21 -11.65 -31.94
C THR A 298 5.71 -10.99 -30.64
N PHE A 299 4.41 -10.71 -30.52
CA PHE A 299 3.81 -10.20 -29.28
C PHE A 299 3.94 -11.20 -28.13
N GLY A 300 3.57 -12.46 -28.35
CA GLY A 300 3.71 -13.50 -27.33
C GLY A 300 5.17 -13.71 -26.89
N LYS A 301 6.12 -13.62 -27.83
CA LYS A 301 7.56 -13.63 -27.50
C LYS A 301 7.97 -12.41 -26.67
N ARG A 302 7.48 -11.22 -27.01
CA ARG A 302 7.77 -9.97 -26.29
C ARG A 302 7.23 -10.01 -24.86
N GLU A 303 6.01 -10.48 -24.66
CA GLU A 303 5.42 -10.64 -23.32
C GLU A 303 6.22 -11.64 -22.47
N LYS A 304 6.65 -12.76 -23.05
CA LYS A 304 7.51 -13.72 -22.37
C LYS A 304 8.86 -13.10 -22.00
N LEU A 305 9.48 -12.36 -22.93
CA LEU A 305 10.73 -11.65 -22.70
C LEU A 305 10.59 -10.59 -21.59
N GLU A 306 9.45 -9.90 -21.49
CA GLU A 306 9.18 -8.94 -20.42
C GLU A 306 9.07 -9.63 -19.06
N LYS A 307 8.37 -10.77 -18.97
CA LYS A 307 8.32 -11.59 -17.75
C LYS A 307 9.70 -12.09 -17.36
N ASP A 308 10.49 -12.56 -18.32
CA ASP A 308 11.86 -12.99 -18.09
C ASP A 308 12.75 -11.80 -17.64
N ARG A 309 12.60 -10.61 -18.24
CA ARG A 309 13.30 -9.38 -17.83
C ARG A 309 12.92 -8.96 -16.41
N GLN A 310 11.65 -9.09 -16.02
CA GLN A 310 11.18 -8.86 -14.65
C GLN A 310 11.79 -9.87 -13.66
N ASN A 311 11.91 -11.14 -14.04
CA ASN A 311 12.56 -12.15 -13.21
C ASN A 311 14.06 -11.89 -13.06
N VAL A 312 14.74 -11.47 -14.14
CA VAL A 312 16.14 -11.06 -14.10
C VAL A 312 16.32 -9.82 -13.22
N THR A 313 15.48 -8.80 -13.36
CA THR A 313 15.56 -7.58 -12.51
C THR A 313 15.39 -7.91 -11.04
N LYS A 314 14.40 -8.74 -10.67
CA LYS A 314 14.24 -9.24 -9.30
C LYS A 314 15.49 -9.98 -8.80
N SER A 315 16.09 -10.83 -9.63
CA SER A 315 17.34 -11.53 -9.27
C SER A 315 18.52 -10.57 -9.12
N THR A 316 18.63 -9.56 -9.99
CA THR A 316 19.69 -8.53 -9.87
C THR A 316 19.51 -7.65 -8.64
N GLU A 317 18.26 -7.31 -8.27
CA GLU A 317 17.95 -6.57 -7.05
C GLU A 317 18.34 -7.37 -5.80
N GLN A 318 18.06 -8.67 -5.79
CA GLN A 318 18.51 -9.56 -4.71
C GLN A 318 20.05 -9.55 -4.60
N ARG A 319 20.77 -9.75 -5.71
CA ARG A 319 22.25 -9.68 -5.71
C ARG A 319 22.78 -8.32 -5.26
N LEU A 320 22.14 -7.23 -5.67
CA LEU A 320 22.51 -5.87 -5.24
C LEU A 320 22.30 -5.70 -3.73
N SER A 321 21.21 -6.26 -3.19
CA SER A 321 20.92 -6.22 -1.75
C SER A 321 21.96 -6.99 -0.94
N ASP A 322 22.41 -8.13 -1.43
CA ASP A 322 23.48 -8.92 -0.80
C ASP A 322 24.82 -8.18 -0.83
N LEU A 323 25.17 -7.56 -1.97
CA LEU A 323 26.37 -6.73 -2.09
C LEU A 323 26.33 -5.52 -1.14
N ARG A 324 25.18 -4.85 -1.00
CA ARG A 324 25.01 -3.78 -0.02
C ARG A 324 25.22 -4.29 1.42
N ARG A 325 24.69 -5.46 1.74
CA ARG A 325 24.90 -6.09 3.06
C ARG A 325 26.37 -6.39 3.30
N GLN A 326 27.08 -6.94 2.32
CA GLN A 326 28.54 -7.15 2.41
C GLN A 326 29.28 -5.82 2.59
N GLN A 327 28.93 -4.78 1.83
CA GLN A 327 29.54 -3.45 1.95
C GLN A 327 29.37 -2.86 3.35
N THR A 328 28.19 -2.98 3.97
CA THR A 328 27.99 -2.51 5.35
C THR A 328 28.82 -3.31 6.36
N THR A 329 29.00 -4.62 6.12
CA THR A 329 29.84 -5.47 6.97
C THR A 329 31.31 -5.08 6.84
N PHE A 330 31.80 -4.86 5.63
CA PHE A 330 33.15 -4.34 5.40
C PHE A 330 33.35 -2.96 6.05
N ARG A 331 32.38 -2.05 5.95
CA ARG A 331 32.44 -0.75 6.67
C ARG A 331 32.55 -0.94 8.18
N ARG A 332 31.81 -1.88 8.77
CA ARG A 332 31.93 -2.22 10.20
C ARG A 332 33.31 -2.75 10.57
N VAL A 333 33.88 -3.62 9.74
CA VAL A 333 35.24 -4.14 9.95
C VAL A 333 36.26 -3.00 9.87
N ILE A 334 36.17 -2.14 8.85
CA ILE A 334 37.08 -0.99 8.69
C ILE A 334 36.97 -0.01 9.86
N THR A 335 35.76 0.31 10.31
CA THR A 335 35.56 1.21 11.47
C THR A 335 36.11 0.59 12.75
N ASN A 336 35.93 -0.71 12.97
CA ASN A 336 36.55 -1.41 14.09
C ASN A 336 38.08 -1.40 14.03
N LEU A 337 38.67 -1.64 12.85
CA LEU A 337 40.12 -1.54 12.65
C LEU A 337 40.62 -0.12 12.91
N ASN A 338 39.91 0.88 12.40
CA ASN A 338 40.27 2.28 12.61
C ASN A 338 40.21 2.66 14.10
N ASN A 339 39.18 2.21 14.82
CA ASN A 339 39.07 2.42 16.27
C ASN A 339 40.23 1.77 17.04
N ARG A 340 40.63 0.56 16.65
CA ARG A 340 41.81 -0.10 17.24
C ARG A 340 43.10 0.66 16.93
N LEU A 341 43.24 1.18 15.71
CA LEU A 341 44.41 1.95 15.31
C LEU A 341 44.50 3.28 16.07
N ILE A 342 43.37 3.96 16.29
CA ILE A 342 43.28 5.15 17.14
C ILE A 342 43.65 4.82 18.58
N GLN A 343 43.19 3.69 19.13
CA GLN A 343 43.57 3.26 20.48
C GLN A 343 45.08 3.02 20.61
N LEU A 344 45.69 2.36 19.61
CA LEU A 344 47.14 2.15 19.58
C LEU A 344 47.90 3.48 19.48
N LEU A 345 47.44 4.40 18.62
CA LEU A 345 48.05 5.71 18.47
C LEU A 345 47.97 6.53 19.77
N ASN A 346 46.83 6.47 20.46
CA ASN A 346 46.61 7.12 21.75
C ASN A 346 47.51 6.52 22.84
N ALA A 347 47.65 5.19 22.87
CA ALA A 347 48.56 4.51 23.79
C ALA A 347 50.00 4.96 23.53
N GLN A 348 50.44 4.96 22.26
CA GLN A 348 51.78 5.42 21.87
C GLN A 348 52.02 6.90 22.25
N THR A 349 51.03 7.77 22.06
CA THR A 349 51.16 9.18 22.47
C THR A 349 51.18 9.34 23.99
N SER A 350 50.41 8.53 24.73
CA SER A 350 50.47 8.53 26.19
C SER A 350 51.81 8.03 26.74
N GLU A 351 52.41 7.02 26.11
CA GLU A 351 53.76 6.53 26.44
C GLU A 351 54.81 7.59 26.13
N SER A 352 54.68 8.28 24.99
CA SER A 352 55.58 9.36 24.61
C SER A 352 55.49 10.54 25.58
N LEU A 353 54.27 10.90 26.01
CA LEU A 353 54.04 11.95 27.00
C LEU A 353 54.59 11.55 28.37
N MET A 354 54.41 10.29 28.80
CA MET A 354 55.00 9.79 30.04
C MET A 354 56.53 9.84 30.00
N MET A 355 57.14 9.48 28.86
CA MET A 355 58.58 9.56 28.67
C MET A 355 59.08 11.00 28.70
N GLU A 356 58.32 11.94 28.15
CA GLU A 356 58.68 13.36 28.14
C GLU A 356 58.49 14.00 29.52
N GLN A 357 57.44 13.63 30.26
CA GLN A 357 57.27 13.99 31.67
C GLN A 357 58.35 13.35 32.56
N LEU A 358 58.75 12.11 32.28
CA LEU A 358 59.86 11.46 32.97
C LEU A 358 61.18 12.19 32.66
N LYS A 359 61.38 12.62 31.41
CA LYS A 359 62.54 13.41 31.01
C LYS A 359 62.53 14.78 31.69
N GLU A 360 61.41 15.49 31.73
CA GLU A 360 61.27 16.78 32.42
C GLU A 360 61.43 16.64 33.93
N THR A 361 60.92 15.58 34.56
CA THR A 361 61.15 15.32 35.99
C THR A 361 62.60 14.95 36.28
N VAL A 362 63.23 14.15 35.42
CA VAL A 362 64.68 13.87 35.49
C VAL A 362 65.50 15.14 35.26
N GLU A 363 65.11 16.00 34.32
CA GLU A 363 65.75 17.30 34.07
C GLU A 363 65.51 18.29 35.21
N ALA A 364 64.31 18.33 35.80
CA ALA A 364 64.02 19.12 37.00
C ALA A 364 64.80 18.64 38.22
N LEU A 365 65.07 17.33 38.33
CA LEU A 365 66.00 16.75 39.31
C LEU A 365 67.47 17.03 38.95
N ARG A 366 67.77 17.41 37.70
CA ARG A 366 69.11 17.73 37.18
C ARG A 366 69.43 19.22 37.24
N VAL A 367 68.43 20.11 37.27
CA VAL A 367 68.62 21.56 37.39
C VAL A 367 68.85 21.94 38.85
N ASP A 368 70.09 21.73 39.28
CA ASP A 368 70.71 22.60 40.26
C ASP A 368 71.39 23.76 39.49
N LYS A 369 70.86 24.97 39.69
CA LYS A 369 71.41 26.28 39.28
C LYS A 369 71.75 26.45 37.78
N THR A 370 70.90 27.18 37.06
CA THR A 370 71.20 28.52 36.49
C THR A 370 70.05 29.02 35.62
N ASN A 371 69.67 30.28 35.84
CA ASN A 371 68.74 31.07 35.02
C ASN A 371 69.09 31.05 33.53
N THR A 372 68.06 31.04 32.67
CA THR A 372 67.97 31.98 31.54
C THR A 372 66.54 32.09 31.01
N ASP A 373 66.13 33.33 30.82
CA ASP A 373 64.89 33.77 30.19
C ASP A 373 64.75 33.23 28.76
N LEU A 374 63.69 32.47 28.49
CA LEU A 374 63.13 32.30 27.14
C LEU A 374 61.74 32.93 27.13
N PRO A 375 61.41 33.84 26.20
CA PRO A 375 60.02 34.26 26.03
C PRO A 375 59.25 33.06 25.49
N GLN A 376 58.44 32.42 26.34
CA GLN A 376 57.47 31.44 25.89
C GLN A 376 56.57 32.11 24.85
N SER A 377 56.68 31.67 23.60
CA SER A 377 55.69 31.95 22.57
C SER A 377 54.32 31.51 23.10
N LEU A 378 53.49 32.49 23.50
CA LEU A 378 52.14 32.26 24.02
C LEU A 378 51.22 31.85 22.87
N HIS A 379 51.38 30.62 22.38
CA HIS A 379 50.44 30.03 21.44
C HIS A 379 49.08 29.83 22.09
N HIS A 380 48.00 30.07 21.34
CA HIS A 380 46.63 29.82 21.83
C HIS A 380 46.47 28.32 22.12
N ARG A 381 46.24 27.96 23.39
CA ARG A 381 46.05 26.55 23.81
C ARG A 381 44.57 26.16 23.82
N GLN A 382 43.70 27.02 24.37
CA GLN A 382 42.26 26.75 24.47
C GLN A 382 41.60 26.52 23.11
N CYS A 383 42.01 27.26 22.08
CA CYS A 383 41.44 27.15 20.73
C CYS A 383 41.82 25.86 19.98
N ARG A 384 42.75 25.05 20.51
CA ARG A 384 43.20 23.77 19.94
C ARG A 384 42.65 22.54 20.68
N LEU A 385 41.92 22.75 21.78
CA LEU A 385 41.28 21.66 22.54
C LEU A 385 40.20 20.96 21.69
N SER A 386 40.19 19.63 21.77
CA SER A 386 39.29 18.74 21.03
C SER A 386 38.51 17.89 22.03
N PRO A 387 37.19 17.69 21.86
CA PRO A 387 36.35 18.13 20.74
C PRO A 387 36.01 19.63 20.78
N TYR A 388 35.49 20.16 19.66
CA TYR A 388 34.97 21.52 19.60
C TYR A 388 33.80 21.68 20.60
N PRO A 389 33.79 22.73 21.45
CA PRO A 389 32.80 22.86 22.53
C PRO A 389 31.35 22.70 22.06
N GLY A 390 30.57 21.88 22.77
CA GLY A 390 29.16 21.62 22.45
C GLY A 390 28.92 20.70 21.25
N THR A 391 29.97 20.06 20.71
CA THR A 391 29.86 19.16 19.55
C THR A 391 30.74 17.91 19.72
N ASN A 392 30.47 16.86 18.93
CA ASN A 392 31.32 15.67 18.85
C ASN A 392 32.44 15.81 17.79
N ILE A 393 32.64 17.01 17.25
CA ILE A 393 33.57 17.26 16.15
C ILE A 393 34.99 17.41 16.71
N ARG A 394 35.88 16.53 16.27
CA ARG A 394 37.28 16.55 16.70
C ARG A 394 38.07 17.53 15.84
N ARG A 395 38.87 18.38 16.48
CA ARG A 395 39.82 19.24 15.77
C ARG A 395 40.98 18.42 15.23
N PHE A 396 41.54 18.86 14.12
CA PHE A 396 42.81 18.38 13.61
C PHE A 396 43.93 18.78 14.58
N ALA A 397 44.81 17.85 14.93
CA ALA A 397 45.87 18.09 15.91
C ALA A 397 46.89 19.08 15.36
N VAL A 398 47.11 20.19 16.08
CA VAL A 398 48.12 21.21 15.74
C VAL A 398 49.11 21.33 16.89
N PHE A 399 50.32 20.80 16.70
CA PHE A 399 51.42 20.93 17.65
C PHE A 399 51.98 22.36 17.69
N ASP A 400 52.64 22.73 18.79
CA ASP A 400 53.13 24.10 19.03
C ASP A 400 54.02 24.66 17.92
N LYS A 401 54.89 23.82 17.33
CA LYS A 401 55.68 24.18 16.14
C LYS A 401 54.77 24.67 14.99
N ASN A 402 53.81 23.84 14.59
CA ASN A 402 52.99 24.02 13.39
C ASN A 402 51.85 25.05 13.55
N VAL A 403 51.80 25.82 14.64
CA VAL A 403 50.76 26.82 14.89
C VAL A 403 50.89 28.01 13.94
N SER A 404 52.12 28.48 13.66
CA SER A 404 52.35 29.65 12.81
C SER A 404 51.98 29.37 11.36
N TRP A 405 51.22 30.28 10.72
CA TRP A 405 50.87 30.17 9.30
C TRP A 405 52.09 30.22 8.36
N GLU A 406 53.21 30.78 8.83
CA GLU A 406 54.46 30.89 8.08
C GLU A 406 55.13 29.51 7.90
N GLU A 407 54.93 28.58 8.84
CA GLU A 407 55.45 27.22 8.71
C GLU A 407 54.57 26.41 7.75
N ALA A 408 55.20 25.74 6.78
CA ALA A 408 54.51 24.87 5.84
C ALA A 408 54.00 23.62 6.57
N TYR A 409 52.69 23.34 6.47
CA TYR A 409 52.09 22.13 6.99
C TYR A 409 51.30 21.40 5.89
N PRO A 410 51.98 20.64 5.00
CA PRO A 410 51.35 20.08 3.80
C PRO A 410 50.20 19.09 4.08
N SER A 411 50.25 18.37 5.19
CA SER A 411 49.20 17.42 5.60
C SER A 411 48.07 18.08 6.43
N TYR A 412 48.01 19.41 6.49
CA TYR A 412 47.01 20.12 7.28
C TYR A 412 45.67 20.15 6.56
N ASP A 413 44.75 19.29 7.00
CA ASP A 413 43.38 19.20 6.48
C ASP A 413 42.35 19.25 7.62
N PRO A 414 42.05 20.45 8.16
CA PRO A 414 41.14 20.60 9.28
C PRO A 414 39.69 20.33 8.88
N PRO A 415 38.89 19.62 9.70
CA PRO A 415 37.48 19.41 9.42
C PRO A 415 36.73 20.75 9.39
N VAL A 416 35.75 20.86 8.49
CA VAL A 416 34.90 22.04 8.32
C VAL A 416 33.68 21.93 9.22
N TYR A 417 33.43 22.95 10.05
CA TYR A 417 32.22 23.06 10.85
C TYR A 417 31.72 24.50 10.97
N THR A 418 30.45 24.68 10.66
CA THR A 418 29.69 25.92 10.84
C THR A 418 28.33 25.54 11.40
N LYS A 419 27.91 26.19 12.49
CA LYS A 419 26.57 25.98 13.04
C LYS A 419 25.52 26.58 12.07
N PRO A 420 24.47 25.84 11.68
CA PRO A 420 23.40 26.36 10.82
C PRO A 420 22.67 27.56 11.44
N ILE A 421 22.27 28.53 10.60
CA ILE A 421 21.59 29.76 11.05
C ILE A 421 20.30 29.44 11.83
N ALA A 422 19.56 28.41 11.42
CA ALA A 422 18.30 28.00 12.04
C ALA A 422 18.44 27.57 13.51
N GLU A 423 19.62 27.10 13.93
CA GLU A 423 19.89 26.65 15.30
C GLU A 423 20.28 27.79 16.27
N PHE A 424 20.33 29.03 15.80
CA PHE A 424 20.48 30.21 16.65
C PHE A 424 19.11 30.75 17.09
N ASP A 425 19.07 31.42 18.24
CA ASP A 425 17.85 32.09 18.73
C ASP A 425 17.36 33.14 17.73
N GLU A 426 16.03 33.27 17.61
CA GLU A 426 15.38 34.14 16.63
C GLU A 426 15.86 35.59 16.67
N ALA A 427 16.15 36.12 17.85
CA ALA A 427 16.67 37.49 18.03
C ALA A 427 18.08 37.69 17.44
N ILE A 428 18.86 36.61 17.31
CA ILE A 428 20.27 36.66 16.90
C ILE A 428 20.43 36.35 15.41
N ARG A 429 19.55 35.53 14.83
CA ARG A 429 19.60 35.09 13.41
C ARG A 429 19.90 36.20 12.39
N PRO A 430 19.36 37.43 12.50
CA PRO A 430 19.64 38.50 11.54
C PRO A 430 21.10 38.98 11.52
N PHE A 431 21.86 38.73 12.59
CA PHE A 431 23.25 39.18 12.77
C PHE A 431 24.29 38.09 12.48
N VAL A 432 23.82 36.93 12.04
CA VAL A 432 24.60 35.70 11.82
C VAL A 432 24.96 35.60 10.33
N ASP A 433 26.25 35.52 10.03
CA ASP A 433 26.75 35.43 8.65
C ASP A 433 26.27 34.15 7.93
N PHE A 434 26.20 34.18 6.60
CA PHE A 434 25.96 32.98 5.81
C PHE A 434 27.18 32.06 5.81
N ASP A 435 26.96 30.74 5.62
CA ASP A 435 28.07 29.81 5.45
C ASP A 435 28.65 29.92 4.03
N VAL A 436 29.88 30.44 3.94
CA VAL A 436 30.61 30.63 2.69
C VAL A 436 30.82 29.30 1.95
N PHE A 437 31.05 28.19 2.67
CA PHE A 437 31.29 26.89 2.04
C PHE A 437 30.01 26.30 1.43
N ASP A 438 28.87 26.46 2.10
CA ASP A 438 27.57 26.04 1.57
C ASP A 438 27.16 26.88 0.37
N LEU A 439 27.39 28.20 0.40
CA LEU A 439 27.11 29.08 -0.75
C LEU A 439 27.96 28.74 -1.98
N MET A 440 29.24 28.39 -1.79
CA MET A 440 30.09 27.92 -2.89
C MET A 440 29.58 26.61 -3.49
N ARG A 441 29.12 25.68 -2.64
CA ARG A 441 28.52 24.43 -3.09
C ARG A 441 27.24 24.68 -3.88
N LEU A 442 26.31 25.49 -3.36
CA LEU A 442 25.05 25.81 -4.03
C LEU A 442 25.28 26.49 -5.38
N ARG A 443 26.25 27.40 -5.47
CA ARG A 443 26.64 28.01 -6.76
C ARG A 443 27.16 26.97 -7.75
N GLY A 444 28.04 26.07 -7.31
CA GLY A 444 28.57 25.00 -8.16
C GLY A 444 27.51 23.97 -8.58
N GLU A 445 26.46 23.77 -7.77
CA GLU A 445 25.28 22.97 -8.14
C GLU A 445 24.42 23.72 -9.16
N GLN A 446 24.19 25.03 -8.97
CA GLN A 446 23.41 25.87 -9.87
C GLN A 446 24.06 26.04 -11.25
N GLU A 447 25.39 26.13 -11.32
CA GLU A 447 26.16 26.16 -12.58
C GLU A 447 26.06 24.87 -13.41
N ARG A 448 25.62 23.75 -12.79
CA ARG A 448 25.46 22.45 -13.47
C ARG A 448 24.03 22.20 -13.97
N LEU A 449 23.08 23.09 -13.65
CA LEU A 449 21.68 22.96 -14.05
C LEU A 449 21.47 23.43 -15.49
N ASP A 450 20.54 22.79 -16.18
CA ASP A 450 20.12 23.22 -17.52
C ASP A 450 19.30 24.52 -17.46
N VAL A 451 19.23 25.27 -18.56
CA VAL A 451 18.61 26.61 -18.62
C VAL A 451 17.17 26.65 -18.10
N MET A 452 16.41 25.56 -18.29
CA MET A 452 15.02 25.45 -17.83
C MET A 452 14.94 25.18 -16.31
N GLU A 453 15.84 24.36 -15.76
CA GLU A 453 15.92 24.09 -14.31
C GLU A 453 16.49 25.29 -13.55
N LEU A 454 17.41 26.04 -14.16
CA LEU A 454 17.97 27.26 -13.61
C LEU A 454 16.89 28.34 -13.41
N ALA A 455 15.94 28.46 -14.34
CA ALA A 455 14.84 29.41 -14.27
C ALA A 455 13.84 29.12 -13.13
N GLU A 456 13.78 27.87 -12.66
CA GLU A 456 12.93 27.43 -11.56
C GLU A 456 13.66 27.42 -10.20
N SER A 457 14.99 27.54 -10.19
CA SER A 457 15.82 27.53 -8.98
C SER A 457 15.76 28.85 -8.19
N GLU A 458 15.81 28.76 -6.85
CA GLU A 458 15.89 29.95 -5.99
C GLU A 458 17.24 30.68 -6.18
N PRO A 459 17.26 32.02 -6.19
CA PRO A 459 18.50 32.78 -6.31
C PRO A 459 19.39 32.58 -5.07
N VAL A 460 20.62 32.13 -5.28
CA VAL A 460 21.60 31.99 -4.19
C VAL A 460 21.94 33.38 -3.64
N PRO A 461 21.84 33.61 -2.32
CA PRO A 461 22.09 34.92 -1.74
C PRO A 461 23.55 35.34 -1.95
N GLU A 462 23.78 36.58 -2.37
CA GLU A 462 25.12 37.13 -2.52
C GLU A 462 25.68 37.55 -1.16
N PHE A 463 26.73 36.86 -0.71
CA PHE A 463 27.43 37.15 0.53
C PHE A 463 28.94 37.27 0.25
N LYS A 464 29.45 38.50 0.20
CA LYS A 464 30.87 38.83 0.00
C LYS A 464 31.29 39.92 0.99
N PRO A 465 31.62 39.55 2.23
CA PRO A 465 32.06 40.52 3.24
C PRO A 465 33.45 41.09 2.92
N GLU A 466 33.62 42.39 3.14
CA GLU A 466 34.93 43.04 3.12
C GLU A 466 35.53 43.01 4.54
N TYR A 467 36.72 42.42 4.68
CA TYR A 467 37.40 42.34 5.97
C TYR A 467 38.36 43.52 6.14
N ASN A 468 38.62 43.91 7.39
CA ASN A 468 39.46 45.07 7.76
C ASN A 468 38.84 46.44 7.51
N THR A 469 37.53 46.50 7.26
CA THR A 469 36.76 47.74 7.11
C THR A 469 35.52 47.73 8.00
N VAL A 470 34.96 48.91 8.23
CA VAL A 470 33.61 49.06 8.81
C VAL A 470 32.67 49.20 7.64
N GLN A 471 31.71 48.28 7.54
CA GLN A 471 30.77 48.18 6.42
C GLN A 471 29.32 48.28 6.91
N GLU A 472 28.43 48.79 6.08
CA GLU A 472 26.98 48.68 6.34
C GLU A 472 26.51 47.28 5.92
N ALA A 473 25.79 46.61 6.81
CA ALA A 473 25.23 45.29 6.56
C ALA A 473 23.71 45.36 6.67
N THR A 474 23.02 44.66 5.77
CA THR A 474 21.56 44.61 5.74
C THR A 474 21.08 43.27 6.31
N THR A 475 20.14 43.32 7.25
CA THR A 475 19.49 42.11 7.78
C THR A 475 18.57 41.46 6.73
N LEU A 476 18.18 40.20 6.97
CA LEU A 476 17.15 39.50 6.19
C LEU A 476 15.79 40.23 6.19
N THR A 477 15.55 41.13 7.14
CA THR A 477 14.34 41.97 7.26
C THR A 477 14.48 43.35 6.60
N GLY A 478 15.63 43.66 5.99
CA GLY A 478 15.88 44.90 5.24
C GLY A 478 16.41 46.08 6.07
N GLU A 479 16.78 45.86 7.33
CA GLU A 479 17.34 46.91 8.20
C GLU A 479 18.84 47.03 8.00
N THR A 480 19.35 48.24 7.81
CA THR A 480 20.80 48.52 7.69
C THR A 480 21.40 48.78 9.06
N PHE A 481 22.52 48.13 9.36
CA PHE A 481 23.30 48.37 10.57
C PHE A 481 24.80 48.43 10.26
N THR A 482 25.55 49.18 11.06
CA THR A 482 27.00 49.28 10.90
C THR A 482 27.67 48.04 11.49
N MET A 483 28.57 47.44 10.72
CA MET A 483 29.28 46.22 11.04
C MET A 483 30.79 46.46 10.99
N ASP A 484 31.43 46.44 12.15
CA ASP A 484 32.90 46.50 12.26
C ASP A 484 33.52 45.11 12.06
N ARG A 485 34.32 44.94 10.99
CA ARG A 485 35.11 43.74 10.71
C ARG A 485 36.62 43.99 10.85
N THR A 486 37.02 45.01 11.60
CA THR A 486 38.43 45.33 11.87
C THR A 486 38.97 44.49 13.03
N SER A 487 40.30 44.25 13.09
CA SER A 487 40.89 43.57 14.25
C SER A 487 41.20 44.58 15.35
N TRP A 488 40.94 44.29 16.62
CA TRP A 488 41.46 45.13 17.72
C TRP A 488 42.82 44.65 18.24
N ILE A 489 43.39 43.62 17.60
CA ILE A 489 44.64 42.99 18.01
C ILE A 489 45.79 43.88 17.53
N ARG A 490 46.66 44.26 18.47
CA ARG A 490 47.86 45.05 18.17
C ARG A 490 49.12 44.20 18.32
N LYS A 491 49.96 44.17 17.29
CA LYS A 491 51.32 43.61 17.33
C LYS A 491 52.28 44.75 17.02
N ASP A 492 53.29 44.94 17.86
CA ASP A 492 54.30 46.02 17.70
C ASP A 492 53.69 47.43 17.51
N LYS A 493 52.63 47.74 18.28
CA LYS A 493 51.85 48.99 18.23
C LYS A 493 51.07 49.23 16.92
N GLN A 494 51.06 48.29 15.97
CA GLN A 494 50.25 48.33 14.75
C GLN A 494 49.06 47.35 14.86
N GLN A 495 47.93 47.75 14.26
CA GLN A 495 46.72 46.92 14.20
C GLN A 495 46.90 45.85 13.11
N ILE A 496 46.65 44.58 13.47
CA ILE A 496 46.78 43.47 12.51
C ILE A 496 45.62 43.52 11.51
N SER A 497 45.90 43.36 10.21
CA SER A 497 44.89 43.09 9.20
C SER A 497 44.71 41.58 8.99
N TYR A 498 43.46 41.14 8.86
CA TYR A 498 43.12 39.77 8.50
C TYR A 498 43.52 39.50 7.05
N ILE A 499 44.29 38.43 6.86
CA ILE A 499 44.60 37.88 5.54
C ILE A 499 43.44 36.98 5.12
N VAL A 500 42.83 37.28 3.98
CA VAL A 500 41.73 36.50 3.41
C VAL A 500 42.30 35.38 2.56
N ASP A 501 41.81 34.16 2.77
CA ASP A 501 42.18 32.98 1.99
C ASP A 501 41.55 33.00 0.59
N ILE A 502 42.01 32.12 -0.32
CA ILE A 502 41.42 31.96 -1.67
C ILE A 502 39.93 31.66 -1.66
N THR A 503 39.42 31.15 -0.53
CA THR A 503 38.00 30.87 -0.31
C THR A 503 37.19 32.06 0.20
N GLY A 504 37.77 33.25 0.31
CA GLY A 504 37.09 34.45 0.80
C GLY A 504 36.87 34.47 2.33
N VAL A 505 37.54 33.57 3.05
CA VAL A 505 37.42 33.41 4.51
C VAL A 505 38.69 33.96 5.20
N PRO A 506 38.58 34.71 6.31
CA PRO A 506 39.73 35.29 7.00
C PRO A 506 40.52 34.23 7.77
N ARG A 507 41.85 34.31 7.73
CA ARG A 507 42.74 33.45 8.53
C ARG A 507 42.87 34.01 9.94
N ASN A 508 42.91 33.11 10.94
CA ASN A 508 43.14 33.50 12.32
C ASN A 508 44.55 34.10 12.48
N PRO A 509 44.72 35.36 12.94
CA PRO A 509 46.02 36.00 13.07
C PRO A 509 46.95 35.31 14.08
N MET A 510 46.39 34.58 15.05
CA MET A 510 47.16 33.87 16.08
C MET A 510 47.62 32.46 15.66
N GLY A 511 47.28 32.01 14.45
CA GLY A 511 47.74 30.73 13.90
C GLY A 511 46.65 29.67 13.74
N ARG A 512 47.07 28.47 13.31
CA ARG A 512 46.21 27.31 13.03
C ARG A 512 45.54 26.76 14.29
N THR A 513 44.23 26.55 14.23
CA THR A 513 43.40 26.06 15.36
C THR A 513 42.92 24.62 15.17
N GLY A 514 43.16 24.01 14.01
CA GLY A 514 42.72 22.64 13.72
C GLY A 514 41.23 22.49 13.38
N LEU A 515 40.51 23.59 13.13
CA LEU A 515 39.13 23.56 12.64
C LEU A 515 38.96 24.63 11.56
N ARG A 516 38.25 24.29 10.49
CA ARG A 516 37.85 25.24 9.44
C ARG A 516 36.36 25.51 9.60
N GLY A 517 35.90 26.69 9.17
CA GLY A 517 34.51 27.10 9.34
C GLY A 517 34.31 28.12 10.45
N ARG A 518 33.08 28.62 10.58
CA ARG A 518 32.73 29.64 11.59
C ARG A 518 32.58 29.04 12.99
N GLY A 519 32.27 27.76 13.08
CA GLY A 519 31.84 27.11 14.31
C GLY A 519 30.54 27.71 14.86
N ASN A 520 30.50 27.92 16.18
CA ASN A 520 29.33 28.46 16.90
C ASN A 520 29.27 29.99 16.96
N LEU A 521 30.24 30.69 16.35
CA LEU A 521 30.29 32.15 16.33
C LEU A 521 29.23 32.73 15.39
N TRP A 522 28.87 34.00 15.58
CA TRP A 522 27.88 34.66 14.73
C TRP A 522 28.49 35.06 13.38
N ARG A 523 29.76 35.48 13.39
CA ARG A 523 30.41 36.09 12.22
C ARG A 523 31.73 35.43 11.87
N TRP A 524 32.10 35.52 10.60
CA TRP A 524 33.43 35.16 10.13
C TRP A 524 34.44 36.24 10.52
N GLY A 525 35.59 35.81 11.05
CA GLY A 525 36.65 36.73 11.50
C GLY A 525 36.40 37.27 12.91
N PRO A 526 36.56 38.59 13.14
CA PRO A 526 36.45 39.17 14.48
C PRO A 526 35.02 39.12 15.02
N ASN A 527 34.89 38.74 16.28
CA ASN A 527 33.65 38.85 17.05
C ASN A 527 33.96 39.67 18.30
N HIS A 528 33.58 40.94 18.31
CA HIS A 528 33.88 41.86 19.40
C HIS A 528 32.92 41.65 20.56
N ALA A 529 33.47 41.50 21.76
CA ALA A 529 32.71 41.45 23.00
C ALA A 529 33.30 42.45 24.00
N SER A 530 32.44 43.15 24.73
CA SER A 530 32.86 44.00 25.85
C SER A 530 32.54 43.30 27.16
N ALA A 531 33.53 43.25 28.06
CA ALA A 531 33.36 42.72 29.40
C ALA A 531 33.47 43.89 30.39
N GLY A 532 32.35 44.25 31.03
CA GLY A 532 32.34 45.25 32.09
C GLY A 532 32.78 44.62 33.40
N VAL A 533 33.94 45.05 33.92
CA VAL A 533 34.43 44.60 35.22
C VAL A 533 34.07 45.64 36.27
N GLN A 534 33.07 45.34 37.10
CA GLN A 534 32.79 46.15 38.28
C GLN A 534 33.58 45.61 39.47
N ALA A 535 34.74 46.22 39.71
CA ALA A 535 35.53 45.91 40.90
C ALA A 535 35.09 46.83 42.06
N ARG A 536 34.82 46.23 43.23
CA ARG A 536 34.63 46.95 44.48
C ARG A 536 35.72 46.51 45.45
N VAL A 537 36.36 47.48 46.11
CA VAL A 537 37.27 47.19 47.23
C VAL A 537 36.44 46.76 48.44
N GLN A 538 36.68 45.55 48.94
CA GLN A 538 36.05 45.05 50.15
C GLN A 538 36.73 45.72 51.36
N ARG A 539 35.97 46.52 52.12
CA ARG A 539 36.46 47.14 53.38
C ARG A 539 35.98 46.30 54.57
N GLY A 540 36.90 45.95 55.48
CA GLY A 540 36.59 45.24 56.72
C GLY A 540 35.81 46.12 57.72
N ALA A 541 35.17 45.51 58.72
CA ALA A 541 34.24 46.14 59.66
C ALA A 541 34.89 47.10 60.70
N GLY A 542 36.12 47.57 60.46
CA GLY A 542 36.79 48.61 61.25
C GLY A 542 37.56 49.51 60.27
N GLY A 543 37.27 50.82 60.31
CA GLY A 543 37.73 51.78 59.31
C GLY A 543 39.24 51.84 59.09
N ASP A 544 39.57 52.18 57.84
CA ASP A 544 40.80 52.82 57.37
C ASP A 544 42.09 52.00 57.15
N HIS A 545 42.00 50.72 56.77
CA HIS A 545 43.08 50.11 55.99
C HIS A 545 42.56 49.07 54.96
N PRO A 546 42.97 49.14 53.69
CA PRO A 546 42.71 48.06 52.73
C PRO A 546 43.49 46.82 53.16
N TYR A 547 42.77 45.73 53.42
CA TYR A 547 43.33 44.42 53.68
C TYR A 547 43.91 43.88 52.36
N TRP A 548 45.24 43.87 52.22
CA TRP A 548 45.90 43.10 51.17
C TRP A 548 45.99 41.66 51.66
N GLY A 549 44.93 40.88 51.44
CA GLY A 549 44.97 39.44 51.66
C GLY A 549 45.87 38.79 50.61
N ASP A 550 46.84 38.01 51.06
CA ASP A 550 47.75 37.24 50.22
C ASP A 550 46.96 36.34 49.24
N LEU A 551 47.07 36.62 47.95
CA LEU A 551 46.52 35.78 46.89
C LEU A 551 47.41 34.54 46.75
N HIS A 552 47.09 33.49 47.50
CA HIS A 552 47.48 32.14 47.14
C HIS A 552 46.76 31.76 45.83
N TYR A 553 47.52 31.60 44.75
CA TYR A 553 47.02 31.02 43.51
C TYR A 553 46.89 29.50 43.70
N GLY A 554 45.81 29.09 44.38
CA GLY A 554 45.37 27.70 44.44
C GLY A 554 44.63 27.33 43.16
N GLN A 555 45.23 26.47 42.34
CA GLN A 555 44.47 25.54 41.52
C GLN A 555 43.58 24.74 42.46
N ASP A 556 42.26 24.89 42.35
CA ASP A 556 41.27 23.87 42.71
C ASP A 556 39.89 24.42 42.38
N LEU A 557 39.29 23.90 41.32
CA LEU A 557 37.84 23.75 41.11
C LEU A 557 37.66 22.92 39.83
N VAL A 558 37.99 21.63 39.95
CA VAL A 558 37.42 20.57 39.11
C VAL A 558 36.32 19.94 39.95
N ASP A 559 35.08 20.05 39.50
CA ASP A 559 33.97 19.25 40.03
C ASP A 559 33.84 17.97 39.17
N PRO A 560 33.93 16.76 39.75
CA PRO A 560 34.00 15.51 39.00
C PRO A 560 32.59 14.93 38.81
N GLN A 561 31.74 15.58 38.01
CA GLN A 561 30.56 14.92 37.45
C GLN A 561 29.98 15.77 36.30
N GLY A 562 30.08 15.24 35.09
CA GLY A 562 29.44 15.83 33.92
C GLY A 562 27.92 15.73 34.02
N GLN A 563 27.28 16.85 34.37
CA GLN A 563 25.90 17.17 34.01
C GLN A 563 25.83 18.68 33.74
N ALA A 564 25.54 19.05 32.50
CA ALA A 564 25.24 20.45 32.16
C ALA A 564 23.85 20.77 32.72
N ALA A 565 23.82 21.45 33.87
CA ALA A 565 22.61 22.10 34.37
C ALA A 565 22.40 23.39 33.59
N ASP A 566 21.44 23.35 32.67
CA ASP A 566 20.80 24.51 32.09
C ASP A 566 19.64 24.90 33.03
N GLN A 567 19.78 25.97 33.83
CA GLN A 567 18.64 26.67 34.44
C GLN A 567 19.04 27.98 35.14
N LEU A 568 18.74 29.10 34.47
CA LEU A 568 18.25 30.40 35.00
C LEU A 568 18.17 31.33 33.77
N HIS A 569 17.07 31.39 33.03
CA HIS A 569 15.81 32.01 33.43
C HIS A 569 14.68 31.58 32.49
N ARG A 570 13.51 31.23 33.04
CA ARG A 570 12.22 31.81 32.62
C ARG A 570 11.11 31.38 33.57
N GLY A 571 10.36 32.36 34.07
CA GLY A 571 9.01 32.10 34.58
C GLY A 571 8.48 33.09 35.60
N HIS A 572 8.00 34.25 35.15
CA HIS A 572 6.77 34.81 35.72
C HIS A 572 5.86 35.28 34.60
N HIS A 573 4.87 34.44 34.26
CA HIS A 573 3.46 34.81 34.18
C HIS A 573 2.63 33.54 33.99
N GLY A 574 1.76 33.28 34.97
CA GLY A 574 0.69 32.29 34.91
C GLY A 574 -0.48 32.81 35.72
N SER A 575 -1.47 33.38 35.04
CA SER A 575 -2.80 33.63 35.58
C SER A 575 -3.54 32.29 35.70
N THR A 576 -4.17 32.05 36.85
CA THR A 576 -5.15 30.98 37.04
C THR A 576 -6.47 31.60 37.47
N GLN A 577 -7.53 31.36 36.70
CA GLN A 577 -8.91 31.58 37.11
C GLN A 577 -9.37 30.41 37.98
N LYS A 578 -10.09 30.75 39.06
CA LYS A 578 -10.78 29.85 40.00
C LYS A 578 -11.97 29.13 39.34
N PRO A 579 -12.49 28.05 39.96
CA PRO A 579 -13.71 28.25 40.74
C PRO A 579 -13.69 27.63 42.14
N ASP A 580 -14.60 28.17 42.95
CA ASP A 580 -15.21 27.70 44.20
C ASP A 580 -14.44 27.70 45.54
N GLY A 581 -15.13 28.24 46.56
CA GLY A 581 -15.10 27.66 47.90
C GLY A 581 -14.54 28.50 49.05
N ALA A 582 -15.36 29.41 49.57
CA ALA A 582 -15.54 29.72 51.00
C ALA A 582 -14.38 30.25 51.89
N HIS A 583 -14.57 31.51 52.29
CA HIS A 583 -14.47 32.07 53.66
C HIS A 583 -13.22 31.88 54.54
N GLY A 584 -12.69 33.02 55.03
CA GLY A 584 -12.06 33.08 56.36
C GLY A 584 -10.91 34.08 56.54
N SER A 585 -11.25 35.34 56.81
CA SER A 585 -10.43 36.42 57.42
C SER A 585 -9.68 35.99 58.71
N PRO A 586 -8.89 36.83 59.42
CA PRO A 586 -7.76 37.71 59.05
C PRO A 586 -6.55 37.63 60.03
N ARG A 587 -5.54 38.47 59.73
CA ARG A 587 -4.81 39.39 60.66
C ARG A 587 -3.49 38.97 61.32
N ALA A 588 -2.58 39.96 61.18
CA ALA A 588 -1.61 40.50 62.14
C ALA A 588 -0.29 39.71 62.19
N ARG A 589 0.89 40.32 62.01
CA ARG A 589 1.35 41.69 62.25
C ARG A 589 2.49 42.06 61.30
#